data_AF-A0A3A4ZSE1-F1
#
_entry.id   AF-A0A3A4ZSE1-F1
#
_cell.length_a   1.000
_cell.length_b   1.000
_cell.length_c   1.000
_cell.angle_alpha   90.00
_cell.angle_beta   90.00
_cell.angle_gamma   90.00
#
_symmetry.space_group_name_H-M   'P 1'
#
loop_
_entity.id
_entity.type
_entity.pdbx_description
1 polymer ?
#
loop_
_entity_poly.entity_id
_entity_poly.type
_entity_poly.pdbx_seq_one_letter_code
_entity_poly.pdbx_strand_id
1 'polypeptide(L)'
;MVSRADIRSGSGRLDVRELERLYRRYNRPSFRSSDPVEFVHRYGDPRDREVAAIVASSLAFGSVKQIRASVERALGPLGRSPAAFLAETPSRRLAAIYCGFKH
;
A
#
# COMPACT_ATOMS: atom_id res chain seq x y z
N MET A 1 -0.54 -46.52 -18.53
CA MET A 1 -0.45 -46.38 -17.07
C MET A 1 0.97 -45.92 -16.74
N VAL A 2 1.23 -44.62 -16.79
CA VAL A 2 2.56 -44.05 -16.54
C VAL A 2 2.47 -43.21 -15.26
N SER A 3 3.26 -43.62 -14.28
CA SER A 3 3.39 -43.04 -12.95
C SER A 3 3.95 -41.61 -13.07
N ARG A 4 3.26 -40.63 -12.49
CA ARG A 4 3.65 -39.20 -12.43
C ARG A 4 4.60 -38.91 -11.27
N ALA A 5 5.59 -39.77 -11.06
CA ALA A 5 6.76 -39.45 -10.26
C ALA A 5 7.82 -38.95 -11.23
N ASP A 6 8.02 -37.63 -11.28
CA ASP A 6 9.21 -36.92 -11.79
C ASP A 6 8.82 -35.59 -12.41
N ILE A 7 8.49 -34.60 -11.56
CA ILE A 7 8.67 -33.20 -11.92
C ILE A 7 9.85 -32.68 -11.12
N ARG A 8 10.98 -32.70 -11.83
CA ARG A 8 12.29 -32.15 -11.47
C ARG A 8 12.19 -30.78 -10.81
N SER A 9 12.96 -30.63 -9.75
CA SER A 9 13.49 -29.37 -9.25
C SER A 9 14.08 -28.55 -10.40
N GLY A 10 13.44 -27.43 -10.72
CA GLY A 10 13.87 -26.48 -11.74
C GLY A 10 13.18 -25.15 -11.50
N SER A 11 14.00 -24.13 -11.25
CA SER A 11 13.64 -22.71 -11.11
C SER A 11 12.51 -22.28 -12.07
N GLY A 12 11.43 -21.67 -11.57
CA GLY A 12 10.56 -20.82 -12.39
C GLY A 12 9.04 -21.00 -12.35
N ARG A 13 8.47 -21.91 -11.54
CA ARG A 13 7.01 -21.95 -11.32
C ARG A 13 6.69 -21.94 -9.83
N LEU A 14 6.16 -20.83 -9.34
CA LEU A 14 5.60 -20.73 -7.99
C LEU A 14 4.42 -21.71 -7.91
N ASP A 15 4.56 -22.78 -7.13
CA ASP A 15 3.46 -23.68 -6.79
C ASP A 15 2.42 -22.89 -5.97
N VAL A 16 1.16 -22.92 -6.39
CA VAL A 16 0.04 -22.26 -5.69
C VAL A 16 -0.01 -22.68 -4.22
N ARG A 17 0.31 -23.94 -3.92
CA ARG A 17 0.35 -24.45 -2.54
C ARG A 17 1.44 -23.80 -1.70
N GLU A 18 2.59 -23.54 -2.31
CA GLU A 18 3.70 -22.86 -1.65
C GLU A 18 3.38 -21.38 -1.43
N LEU A 19 2.74 -20.73 -2.41
CA LEU A 19 2.27 -19.35 -2.27
C LEU A 19 1.20 -19.22 -1.18
N GLU A 20 0.23 -20.14 -1.11
CA GLU A 20 -0.77 -20.17 -0.04
C GLU A 20 -0.14 -20.40 1.33
N ARG A 21 0.89 -21.24 1.43
CA ARG A 21 1.62 -21.49 2.67
C ARG A 21 2.32 -20.21 3.16
N LEU A 22 2.99 -19.50 2.26
CA LEU A 22 3.63 -18.22 2.55
C LEU A 22 2.58 -17.16 2.93
N TYR A 23 1.48 -17.07 2.19
CA TYR A 23 0.38 -16.17 2.49
C TYR A 23 -0.18 -16.41 3.90
N ARG A 24 -0.52 -17.65 4.25
CA ARG A 24 -1.04 -17.98 5.60
C ARG A 24 -0.02 -17.68 6.71
N ARG A 25 1.28 -17.79 6.41
CA ARG A 25 2.34 -17.51 7.38
C ARG A 25 2.53 -16.01 7.63
N TYR A 26 2.45 -15.17 6.59
CA TYR A 26 2.81 -13.75 6.66
C TYR A 26 1.61 -12.79 6.60
N ASN A 27 0.42 -13.23 6.16
CA ASN A 27 -0.80 -12.44 6.20
C ASN A 27 -1.41 -12.39 7.62
N ARG A 28 -0.62 -11.90 8.58
CA ARG A 28 -1.07 -11.65 9.95
C ARG A 28 -1.21 -10.15 10.17
N PRO A 29 -2.23 -9.68 10.92
CA PRO A 29 -2.38 -8.26 11.25
C PRO A 29 -1.12 -7.64 11.88
N SER A 30 -0.30 -8.44 12.56
CA SER A 30 0.99 -8.02 13.12
C SER A 30 2.00 -7.53 12.08
N PHE A 31 1.91 -7.97 10.82
CA PHE A 31 2.74 -7.49 9.71
C PHE A 31 2.09 -6.31 8.96
N ARG A 32 0.83 -5.97 9.27
CA ARG A 32 0.12 -4.82 8.67
C ARG A 32 0.72 -3.49 9.12
N SER A 33 1.32 -3.42 10.31
CA SER A 33 1.96 -2.21 10.85
C SER A 33 3.22 -1.78 10.08
N SER A 34 3.80 -2.68 9.29
CA SER A 34 4.88 -2.39 8.36
C SER A 34 4.40 -2.11 6.93
N ASP A 35 3.10 -2.19 6.66
CA ASP A 35 2.56 -2.10 5.30
C ASP A 35 1.87 -0.73 5.07
N PRO A 36 2.07 -0.08 3.91
CA PRO A 36 1.33 1.11 3.51
C PRO A 36 -0.21 0.97 3.56
N VAL A 37 -0.74 -0.25 3.56
CA VAL A 37 -2.16 -0.54 3.76
C VAL A 37 -2.68 -0.07 5.13
N GLU A 38 -1.81 0.11 6.14
CA GLU A 38 -2.18 0.70 7.43
C GLU A 38 -2.88 2.06 7.26
N PHE A 39 -2.42 2.90 6.33
CA PHE A 39 -2.97 4.23 6.10
C PHE A 39 -4.42 4.20 5.61
N VAL A 40 -4.79 3.19 4.83
CA VAL A 40 -6.17 3.00 4.35
C VAL A 40 -7.11 2.76 5.53
N HIS A 41 -6.68 1.96 6.50
CA HIS A 41 -7.51 1.61 7.66
C HIS A 41 -7.71 2.76 8.66
N ARG A 42 -7.02 3.89 8.51
CA ARG A 42 -7.23 5.09 9.34
C ARG A 42 -8.57 5.76 9.07
N TYR A 43 -9.18 5.50 7.92
CA TYR A 43 -10.41 6.17 7.47
C TYR A 43 -11.62 5.24 7.52
N GLY A 44 -12.75 5.80 7.95
CA GLY A 44 -14.04 5.10 7.96
C GLY A 44 -14.76 5.13 6.61
N ASP A 45 -14.69 6.27 5.92
CA ASP A 45 -15.35 6.50 4.63
C ASP A 45 -14.58 5.78 3.49
N PRO A 46 -15.25 4.99 2.64
CA PRO A 46 -14.65 4.36 1.47
C PRO A 46 -13.92 5.33 0.52
N ARG A 47 -14.41 6.56 0.36
CA ARG A 47 -13.79 7.57 -0.52
C ARG A 47 -12.44 8.02 0.02
N ASP A 48 -12.37 8.24 1.34
CA ASP A 48 -11.12 8.59 2.01
C ASP A 48 -10.12 7.43 1.96
N ARG A 49 -10.61 6.19 2.03
CA ARG A 49 -9.79 4.97 1.85
C ARG A 49 -9.19 4.89 0.46
N GLU A 50 -9.96 5.18 -0.59
CA GLU A 50 -9.48 5.18 -1.97
C GLU A 50 -8.36 6.21 -2.17
N VAL A 51 -8.55 7.43 -1.66
CA VAL A 51 -7.51 8.47 -1.70
C VAL A 51 -6.25 8.00 -0.98
N ALA A 52 -6.40 7.49 0.25
CA ALA A 52 -5.28 6.99 1.02
C ALA A 52 -4.55 5.83 0.32
N ALA A 53 -5.29 4.91 -0.31
CA ALA A 53 -4.75 3.77 -1.03
C ALA A 53 -3.96 4.22 -2.28
N ILE A 54 -4.51 5.13 -3.07
CA ILE A 54 -3.85 5.67 -4.27
C ILE A 54 -2.55 6.39 -3.89
N VAL A 55 -2.59 7.24 -2.87
CA VAL A 55 -1.38 7.93 -2.38
C VAL A 55 -0.35 6.92 -1.87
N ALA A 56 -0.78 5.95 -1.06
CA ALA A 56 0.11 4.92 -0.52
C ALA A 56 0.78 4.09 -1.62
N SER A 57 0.02 3.61 -2.61
CA SER A 57 0.55 2.82 -3.72
C SER A 57 1.49 3.64 -4.60
N SER A 58 1.19 4.93 -4.82
CA SER A 58 2.03 5.83 -5.64
C SER A 58 3.39 6.11 -5.00
N LEU A 59 3.49 5.96 -3.68
CA LEU A 59 4.68 6.19 -2.87
C LEU A 59 5.31 4.89 -2.37
N ALA A 60 4.84 3.72 -2.81
CA ALA A 60 5.27 2.41 -2.30
C ALA A 60 6.58 1.92 -2.94
N PHE A 61 7.61 2.77 -2.98
CA PHE A 61 8.93 2.41 -3.49
C PHE A 61 10.02 2.80 -2.49
N GLY A 62 11.07 1.97 -2.37
CA GLY A 62 12.14 2.16 -1.40
C GLY A 62 11.92 1.42 -0.07
N SER A 63 12.50 1.94 1.01
CA SER A 63 12.41 1.30 2.33
C SER A 63 11.05 1.53 2.98
N VAL A 64 10.53 0.56 3.73
CA VAL A 64 9.26 0.68 4.47
C VAL A 64 9.22 1.96 5.34
N LYS A 65 10.33 2.30 5.99
CA LYS A 65 10.42 3.51 6.82
C LYS A 65 10.23 4.78 5.99
N GLN A 66 10.87 4.86 4.82
CA GLN A 66 10.72 5.99 3.89
C GLN A 66 9.31 6.07 3.32
N ILE A 67 8.75 4.93 2.90
CA ILE A 67 7.39 4.85 2.38
C ILE A 67 6.41 5.41 3.42
N ARG A 68 6.45 4.91 4.66
CA ARG A 68 5.56 5.40 5.73
C ARG A 68 5.74 6.89 5.99
N ALA A 69 6.97 7.38 6.06
CA ALA A 69 7.24 8.80 6.28
C ALA A 69 6.69 9.68 5.14
N SER A 70 6.79 9.22 3.90
CA SER A 70 6.29 9.95 2.74
C SER A 70 4.76 9.93 2.64
N VAL A 71 4.12 8.79 2.93
CA VAL A 71 2.65 8.70 2.95
C VAL A 71 2.07 9.54 4.09
N GLU A 72 2.69 9.55 5.27
CA GLU A 72 2.28 10.42 6.38
C GLU A 72 2.38 11.90 6.01
N ARG A 73 3.48 12.34 5.39
CA ARG A 73 3.62 13.72 4.91
C ARG A 73 2.63 14.09 3.81
N ALA A 74 2.27 13.13 2.95
CA ALA A 74 1.32 13.35 1.88
C ALA A 74 -0.12 13.48 2.42
N LEU A 75 -0.52 12.59 3.33
CA LEU A 75 -1.88 12.54 3.89
C LEU A 75 -2.11 13.51 5.05
N GLY A 76 -1.08 13.87 5.81
CA GLY A 76 -1.19 14.75 6.97
C GLY A 76 -1.94 16.06 6.71
N PRO A 77 -1.60 16.82 5.65
CA PRO A 77 -2.30 18.07 5.31
C PRO A 77 -3.78 17.89 4.91
N LEU A 78 -4.19 16.68 4.49
CA LEU A 78 -5.54 16.36 4.04
C LEU A 78 -6.50 16.09 5.23
N GLY A 79 -5.95 15.85 6.42
CA GLY A 79 -6.72 15.67 7.66
C GLY A 79 -7.56 14.39 7.68
N ARG A 80 -8.72 14.44 8.35
CA ARG A 80 -9.57 13.27 8.60
C ARG A 80 -10.50 12.90 7.44
N SER A 81 -10.65 13.78 6.46
CA SER A 81 -11.52 13.58 5.29
C SER A 81 -10.80 13.98 3.99
N PRO A 82 -9.76 13.23 3.57
CA PRO A 82 -9.01 13.52 2.36
C PRO A 82 -9.83 13.71 1.09
N ALA A 83 -10.88 12.92 0.88
CA ALA A 83 -11.71 13.02 -0.33
C ALA A 83 -12.46 14.35 -0.39
N ALA A 84 -13.07 14.76 0.72
CA ALA A 84 -13.74 16.07 0.81
C ALA A 84 -12.74 17.22 0.66
N PHE A 85 -11.59 17.14 1.32
CA PHE A 85 -10.55 18.15 1.21
C PHE A 85 -10.09 18.34 -0.24
N LEU A 86 -9.83 17.26 -0.97
CA LEU A 86 -9.40 17.32 -2.37
C LEU A 86 -10.50 17.86 -3.29
N ALA A 87 -11.78 17.56 -3.02
CA ALA A 87 -12.89 18.06 -3.81
C ALA A 87 -13.10 19.58 -3.64
N GLU A 88 -12.85 20.11 -2.45
CA GLU A 88 -13.08 21.52 -2.11
C GLU A 88 -11.84 22.41 -2.33
N THR A 89 -10.64 21.81 -2.42
CA THR A 89 -9.39 22.56 -2.49
C THR A 89 -8.94 22.81 -3.92
N PRO A 90 -8.75 24.09 -4.34
CA PRO A 90 -8.28 24.39 -5.68
C PRO A 90 -6.81 23.97 -5.88
N SER A 91 -6.45 23.56 -7.09
CA SER A 91 -5.11 23.04 -7.43
C SER A 91 -3.96 23.96 -7.04
N ARG A 92 -4.15 25.29 -7.08
CA ARG A 92 -3.13 26.28 -6.63
C ARG A 92 -2.75 26.10 -5.15
N ARG A 93 -3.72 25.75 -4.31
CA ARG A 93 -3.52 25.55 -2.87
C ARG A 93 -2.85 24.21 -2.62
N LEU A 94 -3.20 23.18 -3.39
CA LEU A 94 -2.49 21.88 -3.36
C LEU A 94 -1.02 22.05 -3.77
N ALA A 95 -0.74 22.81 -4.83
CA ALA A 95 0.62 23.09 -5.27
C ALA A 95 1.44 23.82 -4.19
N ALA A 96 0.82 24.74 -3.44
CA ALA A 96 1.47 25.41 -2.31
C ALA A 96 1.75 24.44 -1.15
N ILE A 97 0.78 23.59 -0.78
CA ILE A 97 0.93 22.59 0.30
C ILE A 97 2.06 21.61 -0.01
N TYR A 98 2.14 21.13 -1.24
CA TYR A 98 3.11 20.13 -1.67
C TYR A 98 4.34 20.74 -2.37
N CYS A 99 4.55 22.05 -2.22
CA CYS A 99 5.74 22.71 -2.75
C CYS A 99 6.99 22.10 -2.13
N GLY A 100 7.90 21.61 -2.98
CA GLY A 100 9.13 20.96 -2.53
C GLY A 100 8.93 19.54 -1.96
N PHE A 101 7.75 18.92 -2.14
CA PHE A 101 7.56 17.53 -1.76
C PHE A 101 8.52 16.62 -2.54
N LYS A 102 9.29 15.83 -1.79
CA LYS A 102 10.17 14.77 -2.32
C LYS A 102 9.84 13.47 -1.60
N HIS A 103 9.82 12.39 -2.34
CA HIS A 103 9.67 11.03 -1.82
C HIS A 103 11.04 10.37 -1.70
#